data_AF-A0A975H9V4-F1
#
_entry.id   AF-A0A975H9V4-F1
#
_cell.length_a   1.000
_cell.length_b   1.000
_cell.length_c   1.000
_cell.angle_alpha   90.00
_cell.angle_beta   90.00
_cell.angle_gamma   90.00
#
_symmetry.space_group_name_H-M   'P 1'
#
loop_
_entity.id
_entity.type
_entity.pdbx_description
1 polymer ?
#
loop_
_entity_poly.entity_id
_entity_poly.type
_entity_poly.pdbx_seq_one_letter_code
_entity_poly.pdbx_strand_id
1 'polypeptide(L)'
;MKTVKRAIALVMIMFLAAGNAMAANDENEWDLAFAVLERETGLGREQVKTGQIFYEDGMWSFSVVMKDHPEDEDGLLVFETDDQWNLISMEGPEKINLDRQLEIELKECFHRDDCAWRMAEVCAKWKEKLEGVSQEQRNTIWPRYLAVIDRGIIVPPEGALDYNTALVTARDAASERMGWKGIDMETLFVPGLSACYVLDGTPVWFIYLEDHSYFEEEYSTDRAMKKYQERLKEAFAGVGQIPPCKIGIVIDAFTGELKEKPMLDYIPVEFHYLDFLIRTDEAVASIAGE
;
A
#
# COMPACT_ATOMS: atom_id res chain seq x y z
N MET A 1 -27.76 17.57 -9.96
CA MET A 1 -27.74 18.11 -8.58
C MET A 1 -27.19 17.14 -7.54
N LYS A 2 -27.50 15.83 -7.58
CA LYS A 2 -26.92 14.82 -6.66
C LYS A 2 -25.40 14.63 -6.81
N THR A 3 -24.89 14.65 -8.04
CA THR A 3 -23.45 14.50 -8.36
C THR A 3 -22.57 15.66 -7.89
N VAL A 4 -23.14 16.88 -7.83
CA VAL A 4 -22.42 18.08 -7.38
C VAL A 4 -22.27 18.10 -5.85
N LYS A 5 -23.24 17.55 -5.12
CA LYS A 5 -23.16 17.41 -3.65
C LYS A 5 -22.12 16.36 -3.22
N ARG A 6 -22.05 15.21 -3.91
CA ARG A 6 -21.00 14.17 -3.67
C ARG A 6 -19.60 14.69 -3.97
N ALA A 7 -19.41 15.48 -5.03
CA ALA A 7 -18.11 16.10 -5.33
C ALA A 7 -17.69 17.14 -4.27
N ILE A 8 -18.64 17.90 -3.71
CA ILE A 8 -18.37 18.85 -2.63
C ILE A 8 -18.00 18.13 -1.32
N ALA A 9 -18.68 17.03 -0.98
CA ALA A 9 -18.33 16.21 0.18
C ALA A 9 -16.94 15.56 0.06
N LEU A 10 -16.60 14.98 -1.10
CA LEU A 10 -15.27 14.42 -1.38
C LEU A 10 -14.15 15.48 -1.39
N VAL A 11 -14.44 16.69 -1.88
CA VAL A 11 -13.48 17.81 -1.87
C VAL A 11 -13.32 18.39 -0.45
N MET A 12 -14.37 18.42 0.38
CA MET A 12 -14.26 18.82 1.80
C MET A 12 -13.46 17.79 2.61
N ILE A 13 -13.60 16.49 2.33
CA ILE A 13 -12.77 15.42 2.92
C ILE A 13 -11.28 15.61 2.58
N MET A 14 -10.95 16.13 1.40
CA MET A 14 -9.56 16.43 1.02
C MET A 14 -9.03 17.76 1.59
N PHE A 15 -9.89 18.77 1.82
CA PHE A 15 -9.46 20.09 2.31
C PHE A 15 -9.38 20.21 3.84
N LEU A 16 -10.08 19.37 4.61
CA LEU A 16 -10.05 19.40 6.09
C LEU A 16 -8.86 18.66 6.72
N ALA A 17 -8.01 18.03 5.91
CA ALA A 17 -6.70 17.52 6.34
C ALA A 17 -5.74 18.64 6.82
N ALA A 18 -6.06 19.91 6.57
CA ALA A 18 -5.30 21.07 7.05
C ALA A 18 -6.08 21.82 8.15
N GLY A 19 -6.11 21.23 9.35
CA GLY A 19 -6.36 21.97 10.59
C GLY A 19 -7.70 21.66 11.26
N ASN A 20 -7.69 20.73 12.21
CA ASN A 20 -7.59 21.10 13.62
C ASN A 20 -7.44 19.85 14.49
N ALA A 21 -6.40 19.88 15.32
CA ALA A 21 -6.32 19.10 16.52
C ALA A 21 -7.42 19.55 17.50
N MET A 22 -8.28 18.63 17.92
CA MET A 22 -8.77 18.56 19.30
C MET A 22 -8.99 17.09 19.65
N ALA A 23 -8.02 16.54 20.39
CA ALA A 23 -8.16 15.29 21.09
C ALA A 23 -9.19 15.45 22.22
N ALA A 24 -10.33 14.75 22.09
CA ALA A 24 -11.25 14.47 23.20
C ALA A 24 -12.12 13.22 22.87
N ASN A 25 -11.65 12.04 23.30
CA ASN A 25 -12.37 10.76 23.43
C ASN A 25 -12.98 10.10 22.16
N ASP A 26 -12.12 9.56 21.29
CA ASP A 26 -12.52 8.72 20.14
C ASP A 26 -13.26 7.40 20.50
N GLU A 27 -13.07 6.85 21.71
CA GLU A 27 -13.62 5.53 22.06
C GLU A 27 -15.16 5.54 22.21
N ASN A 28 -15.78 6.66 22.59
CA ASN A 28 -17.22 6.71 22.89
C ASN A 28 -18.09 6.83 21.63
N GLU A 29 -17.60 7.49 20.59
CA GLU A 29 -18.36 7.74 19.35
C GLU A 29 -18.39 6.49 18.48
N TRP A 30 -17.25 5.81 18.35
CA TRP A 30 -17.21 4.52 17.65
C TRP A 30 -18.01 3.44 18.37
N ASP A 31 -18.06 3.47 19.70
CA ASP A 31 -18.90 2.53 20.45
C ASP A 31 -20.39 2.67 20.10
N LEU A 32 -20.87 3.91 19.95
CA LEU A 32 -22.23 4.22 19.53
C LEU A 32 -22.47 3.91 18.06
N ALA A 33 -21.51 4.23 17.18
CA ALA A 33 -21.56 3.89 15.76
C ALA A 33 -21.65 2.38 15.54
N PHE A 34 -20.88 1.59 16.30
CA PHE A 34 -20.96 0.14 16.26
C PHE A 34 -22.28 -0.41 16.79
N ALA A 35 -22.87 0.20 17.82
CA ALA A 35 -24.20 -0.18 18.28
C ALA A 35 -25.26 0.08 17.20
N VAL A 36 -25.15 1.18 16.44
CA VAL A 36 -26.01 1.43 15.28
C VAL A 36 -25.75 0.40 14.18
N LEU A 37 -24.49 0.14 13.81
CA LEU A 37 -24.14 -0.86 12.80
C LEU A 37 -24.74 -2.23 13.12
N GLU A 38 -24.53 -2.73 14.34
CA GLU A 38 -25.03 -4.03 14.77
C GLU A 38 -26.56 -4.07 14.78
N ARG A 39 -27.22 -2.98 15.22
CA ARG A 39 -28.69 -2.88 15.23
C ARG A 39 -29.29 -2.89 13.83
N GLU A 40 -28.70 -2.18 12.88
CA GLU A 40 -29.28 -1.98 11.55
C GLU A 40 -28.87 -3.07 10.54
N THR A 41 -27.69 -3.68 10.72
CA THR A 41 -27.14 -4.65 9.76
C THR A 41 -26.88 -6.04 10.33
N GLY A 42 -26.78 -6.16 11.66
CA GLY A 42 -26.34 -7.39 12.33
C GLY A 42 -24.83 -7.66 12.25
N LEU A 43 -24.04 -6.73 11.70
CA LEU A 43 -22.58 -6.87 11.61
C LEU A 43 -21.89 -6.46 12.91
N GLY A 44 -21.01 -7.33 13.40
CA GLY A 44 -20.14 -7.07 14.55
C GLY A 44 -18.91 -6.23 14.21
N ARG A 45 -18.26 -5.67 15.23
CA ARG A 45 -17.05 -4.83 15.09
C ARG A 45 -15.91 -5.56 14.39
N GLU A 46 -15.77 -6.85 14.69
CA GLU A 46 -14.75 -7.73 14.15
C GLU A 46 -14.95 -8.03 12.66
N GLN A 47 -16.14 -7.79 12.11
CA GLN A 47 -16.48 -8.06 10.71
C GLN A 47 -16.25 -6.85 9.79
N VAL A 48 -15.84 -5.71 10.34
CA VAL A 48 -15.65 -4.47 9.60
C VAL A 48 -14.31 -3.80 9.93
N LYS A 49 -13.85 -2.93 9.03
CA LYS A 49 -12.78 -1.94 9.26
C LYS A 49 -13.43 -0.57 9.44
N THR A 50 -13.04 0.17 10.48
CA THR A 50 -13.52 1.53 10.71
C THR A 50 -13.02 2.46 9.60
N GLY A 51 -13.92 3.23 9.02
CA GLY A 51 -13.58 4.35 8.14
C GLY A 51 -13.43 5.62 8.96
N GLN A 52 -14.19 6.64 8.57
CA GLN A 52 -14.26 7.92 9.26
C GLN A 52 -15.56 8.05 10.03
N ILE A 53 -15.52 8.86 11.09
CA ILE A 53 -16.65 9.31 11.89
C ILE A 53 -16.52 10.82 12.07
N PHE A 54 -17.61 11.55 11.91
CA PHE A 54 -17.64 12.99 12.16
C PHE A 54 -19.05 13.47 12.47
N TYR A 55 -19.13 14.65 13.09
CA TYR A 55 -20.37 15.33 13.43
C TYR A 55 -20.43 16.69 12.74
N GLU A 56 -21.48 16.92 11.96
CA GLU A 56 -21.71 18.19 11.26
C GLU A 56 -23.21 18.51 11.25
N ASP A 57 -23.57 19.79 11.45
CA ASP A 57 -24.94 20.30 11.34
C ASP A 57 -26.02 19.52 12.15
N GLY A 58 -25.65 18.96 13.32
CA GLY A 58 -26.59 18.22 14.16
C GLY A 58 -26.70 16.73 13.82
N MET A 59 -25.82 16.21 12.98
CA MET A 59 -25.87 14.87 12.41
C MET A 59 -24.51 14.18 12.55
N TRP A 60 -24.53 12.91 12.96
CA TRP A 60 -23.36 12.05 12.88
C TRP A 60 -23.32 11.36 11.51
N SER A 61 -22.14 11.32 10.90
CA SER A 61 -21.87 10.53 9.71
C SER A 61 -20.70 9.60 9.99
N PHE A 62 -20.88 8.31 9.69
CA PHE A 62 -19.80 7.36 9.84
C PHE A 62 -19.78 6.34 8.70
N SER A 63 -18.61 5.75 8.48
CA SER A 63 -18.39 4.75 7.43
C SER A 63 -17.63 3.54 7.96
N VAL A 64 -17.97 2.37 7.44
CA VAL A 64 -17.25 1.12 7.71
C VAL A 64 -17.10 0.32 6.42
N VAL A 65 -16.04 -0.46 6.32
CA VAL A 65 -15.81 -1.37 5.20
C VAL A 65 -15.94 -2.80 5.71
N MET A 66 -16.85 -3.58 5.12
CA MET A 66 -16.98 -5.01 5.44
C MET A 66 -15.68 -5.75 5.12
N LYS A 67 -15.28 -6.68 5.99
CA LYS A 67 -14.10 -7.53 5.72
C LYS A 67 -14.43 -8.63 4.72
N ASP A 68 -15.63 -9.17 4.79
CA ASP A 68 -16.13 -10.20 3.90
C ASP A 68 -17.30 -9.62 3.09
N HIS A 69 -17.05 -9.35 1.81
CA HIS A 69 -18.05 -8.86 0.87
C HIS A 69 -17.85 -9.51 -0.51
N PRO A 70 -18.88 -9.48 -1.40
CA PRO A 70 -18.71 -9.91 -2.79
C PRO A 70 -17.54 -9.20 -3.45
N GLU A 71 -16.74 -9.93 -4.23
CA GLU A 71 -15.55 -9.37 -4.88
C GLU A 71 -15.86 -8.21 -5.83
N ASP A 72 -17.08 -8.15 -6.35
CA ASP A 72 -17.53 -7.11 -7.26
C ASP A 72 -18.19 -5.92 -6.55
N GLU A 73 -18.03 -5.80 -5.24
CA GLU A 73 -18.52 -4.70 -4.41
C GLU A 73 -17.36 -4.04 -3.66
N ASP A 74 -17.51 -2.76 -3.27
CA ASP A 74 -16.51 -2.05 -2.46
C ASP A 74 -16.61 -2.33 -0.95
N GLY A 75 -17.66 -3.06 -0.53
CA GLY A 75 -17.94 -3.39 0.86
C GLY A 75 -18.23 -2.19 1.76
N LEU A 76 -18.36 -0.98 1.21
CA LEU A 76 -18.51 0.25 1.97
C LEU A 76 -19.96 0.41 2.45
N LEU A 77 -20.11 0.67 3.73
CA LEU A 77 -21.36 1.10 4.35
C LEU A 77 -21.18 2.51 4.88
N VAL A 78 -22.13 3.39 4.57
CA VAL A 78 -22.16 4.77 5.07
C VAL A 78 -23.47 4.99 5.81
N PHE A 79 -23.37 5.55 7.01
CA PHE A 79 -24.50 5.80 7.89
C PHE A 79 -24.58 7.28 8.21
N GLU A 80 -25.80 7.80 8.22
CA GLU A 80 -26.12 9.11 8.77
C GLU A 80 -27.12 8.93 9.92
N THR A 81 -26.85 9.54 11.06
CA THR A 81 -27.72 9.48 12.25
C THR A 81 -27.93 10.87 12.84
N ASP A 82 -29.03 11.06 13.57
CA ASP A 82 -29.21 12.29 14.35
C ASP A 82 -28.26 12.35 15.57
N ASP A 83 -28.35 13.43 16.34
CA ASP A 83 -27.57 13.66 17.57
C ASP A 83 -27.82 12.61 18.67
N GLN A 84 -28.84 11.77 18.52
CA GLN A 84 -29.24 10.69 19.42
C GLN A 84 -28.92 9.29 18.85
N TRP A 85 -28.18 9.20 17.75
CA TRP A 85 -27.80 7.94 17.08
C TRP A 85 -29.00 7.15 16.53
N ASN A 86 -30.10 7.83 16.20
CA ASN A 86 -31.18 7.24 15.42
C ASN A 86 -30.82 7.31 13.94
N LEU A 87 -31.02 6.20 13.23
CA LEU A 87 -30.70 6.12 11.81
C LEU A 87 -31.54 7.09 10.99
N ILE A 88 -30.90 7.95 10.22
CA ILE A 88 -31.52 8.81 9.21
C ILE A 88 -31.42 8.13 7.85
N SER A 89 -30.21 7.69 7.48
CA SER A 89 -29.95 7.05 6.19
C SER A 89 -28.82 6.03 6.31
N MET A 90 -28.86 5.02 5.43
CA MET A 90 -27.80 4.04 5.25
C MET A 90 -27.62 3.82 3.75
N GLU A 91 -26.40 4.06 3.25
CA GLU A 91 -25.97 3.68 1.91
C GLU A 91 -25.22 2.34 1.99
N GLY A 92 -25.62 1.39 1.14
CA GLY A 92 -25.00 0.06 1.06
C GLY A 92 -23.85 0.00 0.03
N PRO A 93 -23.21 -1.17 -0.10
CA PRO A 93 -22.07 -1.35 -0.99
C PRO A 93 -22.43 -1.11 -2.46
N GLU A 94 -21.50 -0.51 -3.21
CA GLU A 94 -21.67 -0.25 -4.64
C GLU A 94 -20.88 -1.27 -5.48
N LYS A 95 -21.40 -1.59 -6.68
CA LYS A 95 -20.69 -2.46 -7.63
C LYS A 95 -19.45 -1.77 -8.17
N ILE A 96 -18.31 -2.48 -8.18
CA ILE A 96 -17.03 -1.99 -8.69
C ILE A 96 -16.57 -2.74 -9.94
N ASN A 97 -15.89 -2.02 -10.83
CA ASN A 97 -15.35 -2.57 -12.06
C ASN A 97 -14.09 -3.43 -11.81
N LEU A 98 -13.66 -4.19 -12.83
CA LEU A 98 -12.49 -5.07 -12.71
C LEU A 98 -11.20 -4.35 -12.33
N ASP A 99 -11.00 -3.13 -12.84
CA ASP A 99 -9.83 -2.32 -12.51
C ASP A 99 -9.75 -2.05 -11.01
N ARG A 100 -10.87 -1.60 -10.42
CA ARG A 100 -10.96 -1.32 -8.99
C ARG A 100 -10.86 -2.58 -8.13
N GLN A 101 -11.44 -3.70 -8.58
CA GLN A 101 -11.29 -4.99 -7.90
C GLN A 101 -9.80 -5.38 -7.81
N LEU A 102 -9.08 -5.32 -8.93
CA LEU A 102 -7.66 -5.66 -8.98
C LEU A 102 -6.81 -4.67 -8.18
N GLU A 103 -7.11 -3.37 -8.25
CA GLU A 103 -6.45 -2.35 -7.44
C GLU A 103 -6.55 -2.67 -5.95
N ILE A 104 -7.74 -3.00 -5.45
CA ILE A 104 -7.97 -3.32 -4.04
C ILE A 104 -7.16 -4.55 -3.64
N GLU A 105 -7.27 -5.65 -4.38
CA GLU A 105 -6.56 -6.89 -4.05
C GLU A 105 -5.04 -6.74 -4.11
N LEU A 106 -4.51 -6.00 -5.09
CA LEU A 106 -3.09 -5.68 -5.12
C LEU A 106 -2.71 -4.81 -3.93
N LYS A 107 -3.46 -3.74 -3.63
CA LYS A 107 -3.22 -2.85 -2.47
C LYS A 107 -3.18 -3.60 -1.14
N GLU A 108 -3.99 -4.65 -1.00
CA GLU A 108 -3.97 -5.51 0.18
C GLU A 108 -2.70 -6.35 0.32
N CYS A 109 -1.87 -6.46 -0.72
CA CYS A 109 -0.59 -7.17 -0.64
C CYS A 109 0.51 -6.33 0.02
N PHE A 110 0.40 -5.00 0.05
CA PHE A 110 1.47 -4.09 0.48
C PHE A 110 1.59 -4.00 2.00
N HIS A 111 2.81 -3.71 2.48
CA HIS A 111 3.13 -3.52 3.90
C HIS A 111 2.71 -4.69 4.82
N ARG A 112 2.84 -5.93 4.32
CA ARG A 112 2.52 -7.14 5.06
C ARG A 112 3.72 -8.08 5.17
N ASP A 113 3.78 -8.83 6.27
CA ASP A 113 4.80 -9.86 6.47
C ASP A 113 4.69 -11.00 5.46
N ASP A 114 3.47 -11.29 4.99
CA ASP A 114 3.14 -12.33 4.00
C ASP A 114 3.02 -11.78 2.56
N CYS A 115 3.45 -10.54 2.33
CA CYS A 115 3.28 -9.79 1.08
C CYS A 115 3.54 -10.62 -0.18
N ALA A 116 4.68 -11.30 -0.27
CA ALA A 116 5.05 -12.07 -1.47
C ALA A 116 4.17 -13.29 -1.73
N TRP A 117 3.71 -13.98 -0.68
CA TRP A 117 2.78 -15.10 -0.82
C TRP A 117 1.42 -14.60 -1.27
N ARG A 118 0.92 -13.53 -0.64
CA ARG A 118 -0.37 -12.92 -0.99
C ARG A 118 -0.36 -12.39 -2.43
N MET A 119 0.74 -11.76 -2.85
CA MET A 119 0.91 -11.28 -4.22
C MET A 119 0.88 -12.45 -5.23
N ALA A 120 1.52 -13.57 -4.92
CA ALA A 120 1.49 -14.76 -5.77
C ALA A 120 0.07 -15.35 -5.89
N GLU A 121 -0.69 -15.41 -4.79
CA GLU A 121 -2.09 -15.85 -4.79
C GLU A 121 -2.97 -14.94 -5.65
N VAL A 122 -2.89 -13.62 -5.44
CA VAL A 122 -3.64 -12.63 -6.20
C VAL A 122 -3.28 -12.73 -7.68
N CYS A 123 -1.99 -12.84 -8.03
CA CYS A 123 -1.56 -12.97 -9.41
C CYS A 123 -2.09 -14.27 -10.07
N ALA A 124 -2.06 -15.40 -9.38
CA ALA A 124 -2.57 -16.67 -9.88
C ALA A 124 -4.09 -16.60 -10.13
N LYS A 125 -4.85 -16.09 -9.15
CA LYS A 125 -6.30 -15.88 -9.24
C LYS A 125 -6.65 -14.98 -10.43
N TRP A 126 -6.01 -13.83 -10.55
CA TRP A 126 -6.32 -12.87 -11.62
C TRP A 126 -5.90 -13.36 -12.99
N LYS A 127 -4.81 -14.14 -13.09
CA LYS A 127 -4.45 -14.78 -14.35
C LYS A 127 -5.58 -15.67 -14.86
N GLU A 128 -6.13 -16.54 -14.01
CA GLU A 128 -7.28 -17.39 -14.34
C GLU A 128 -8.53 -16.55 -14.66
N LYS A 129 -8.87 -15.58 -13.79
CA LYS A 129 -10.04 -14.70 -13.98
C LYS A 129 -9.98 -13.98 -15.31
N LEU A 130 -8.81 -13.47 -15.69
CA LEU A 130 -8.62 -12.72 -16.92
C LEU A 130 -8.81 -13.58 -18.17
N GLU A 131 -8.53 -14.89 -18.16
CA GLU A 131 -8.72 -15.79 -19.33
C GLU A 131 -10.14 -15.70 -19.92
N GLY A 132 -11.16 -15.50 -19.08
CA GLY A 132 -12.56 -15.33 -19.49
C GLY A 132 -12.99 -13.88 -19.79
N VAL A 133 -12.12 -12.90 -19.55
CA VAL A 133 -12.44 -11.46 -19.70
C VAL A 133 -12.12 -10.99 -21.11
N SER A 134 -13.07 -10.30 -21.73
CA SER A 134 -12.92 -9.74 -23.09
C SER A 134 -11.81 -8.69 -23.16
N GLN A 135 -11.17 -8.54 -24.33
CA GLN A 135 -10.11 -7.55 -24.52
C GLN A 135 -10.59 -6.12 -24.24
N GLU A 136 -11.84 -5.79 -24.57
CA GLU A 136 -12.44 -4.48 -24.27
C GLU A 136 -12.46 -4.19 -22.78
N GLN A 137 -12.86 -5.17 -21.95
CA GLN A 137 -12.84 -5.04 -20.50
C GLN A 137 -11.41 -5.01 -19.95
N ARG A 138 -10.49 -5.82 -20.49
CA ARG A 138 -9.07 -5.76 -20.10
C ARG A 138 -8.45 -4.40 -20.37
N ASN A 139 -8.83 -3.72 -21.46
CA ASN A 139 -8.34 -2.38 -21.78
C ASN A 139 -8.79 -1.30 -20.80
N THR A 140 -9.82 -1.56 -19.97
CA THR A 140 -10.22 -0.65 -18.90
C THR A 140 -9.37 -0.79 -17.63
N ILE A 141 -8.61 -1.89 -17.50
CA ILE A 141 -7.72 -2.13 -16.38
C ILE A 141 -6.44 -1.33 -16.59
N TRP A 142 -5.95 -0.70 -15.54
CA TRP A 142 -4.72 0.06 -15.60
C TRP A 142 -3.54 -0.83 -16.04
N PRO A 143 -2.76 -0.44 -17.07
CA PRO A 143 -1.73 -1.32 -17.65
C PRO A 143 -0.69 -1.82 -16.65
N ARG A 144 -0.38 -1.04 -15.60
CA ARG A 144 0.55 -1.45 -14.55
C ARG A 144 0.05 -2.65 -13.76
N TYR A 145 -1.26 -2.75 -13.50
CA TYR A 145 -1.80 -3.90 -12.79
C TYR A 145 -1.70 -5.17 -13.64
N LEU A 146 -2.02 -5.07 -14.93
CA LEU A 146 -1.83 -6.19 -15.86
C LEU A 146 -0.36 -6.60 -15.96
N ALA A 147 0.56 -5.63 -16.01
CA ALA A 147 2.00 -5.91 -16.02
C ALA A 147 2.49 -6.63 -14.75
N VAL A 148 1.89 -6.37 -13.58
CA VAL A 148 2.17 -7.16 -12.35
C VAL A 148 1.74 -8.60 -12.51
N ILE A 149 0.53 -8.85 -13.05
CA ILE A 149 0.04 -10.21 -13.33
C ILE A 149 0.95 -10.93 -14.32
N ASP A 150 1.33 -10.23 -15.40
CA ASP A 150 2.18 -10.76 -16.46
C ASP A 150 3.64 -10.96 -16.02
N ARG A 151 4.06 -10.32 -14.91
CA ARG A 151 5.41 -10.49 -14.35
C ARG A 151 5.71 -11.94 -13.97
N GLY A 152 4.67 -12.76 -13.77
CA GLY A 152 4.82 -14.16 -13.41
C GLY A 152 5.29 -14.32 -11.96
N ILE A 153 4.64 -13.61 -11.05
CA ILE A 153 4.87 -13.72 -9.61
C ILE A 153 4.56 -15.16 -9.17
N ILE A 154 5.45 -15.76 -8.39
CA ILE A 154 5.36 -17.12 -7.89
C ILE A 154 5.47 -17.15 -6.37
N VAL A 155 4.98 -18.23 -5.78
CA VAL A 155 5.35 -18.59 -4.41
C VAL A 155 6.84 -18.92 -4.41
N PRO A 156 7.62 -18.45 -3.42
CA PRO A 156 9.03 -18.81 -3.30
C PRO A 156 9.22 -20.33 -3.34
N PRO A 157 10.14 -20.85 -4.19
CA PRO A 157 10.33 -22.28 -4.33
C PRO A 157 10.94 -22.90 -3.08
N GLU A 158 10.79 -24.22 -2.93
CA GLU A 158 11.42 -24.96 -1.83
C GLU A 158 12.95 -24.75 -1.82
N GLY A 159 13.49 -24.44 -0.64
CA GLY A 159 14.91 -24.15 -0.46
C GLY A 159 15.32 -22.71 -0.75
N ALA A 160 14.42 -21.85 -1.23
CA ALA A 160 14.66 -20.42 -1.27
C ALA A 160 14.86 -19.86 0.15
N LEU A 161 15.61 -18.78 0.26
CA LEU A 161 15.73 -18.00 1.48
C LEU A 161 14.34 -17.58 1.95
N ASP A 162 14.08 -17.72 3.25
CA ASP A 162 12.89 -17.13 3.86
C ASP A 162 12.94 -15.59 3.73
N TYR A 163 11.78 -14.96 3.85
CA TYR A 163 11.64 -13.52 3.64
C TYR A 163 12.56 -12.67 4.54
N ASN A 164 12.71 -13.03 5.81
CA ASN A 164 13.53 -12.24 6.74
C ASN A 164 15.01 -12.34 6.36
N THR A 165 15.48 -13.55 6.04
CA THR A 165 16.84 -13.77 5.55
C THR A 165 17.06 -13.04 4.23
N ALA A 166 16.11 -13.09 3.30
CA ALA A 166 16.18 -12.37 2.02
C ALA A 166 16.21 -10.85 2.21
N LEU A 167 15.41 -10.29 3.12
CA LEU A 167 15.37 -8.85 3.43
C LEU A 167 16.71 -8.35 3.97
N VAL A 168 17.28 -9.04 4.96
CA VAL A 168 18.60 -8.70 5.52
C VAL A 168 19.67 -8.81 4.44
N THR A 169 19.67 -9.90 3.67
CA THR A 169 20.65 -10.12 2.59
C THR A 169 20.54 -9.06 1.50
N ALA A 170 19.33 -8.65 1.12
CA ALA A 170 19.09 -7.59 0.15
C ALA A 170 19.66 -6.25 0.63
N ARG A 171 19.41 -5.88 1.90
CA ARG A 171 19.94 -4.65 2.51
C ARG A 171 21.46 -4.64 2.54
N ASP A 172 22.08 -5.75 2.93
CA ASP A 172 23.54 -5.88 2.99
C ASP A 172 24.16 -5.81 1.59
N ALA A 173 23.61 -6.55 0.62
CA ALA A 173 24.10 -6.56 -0.74
C ALA A 173 23.96 -5.19 -1.43
N ALA A 174 22.83 -4.49 -1.21
CA ALA A 174 22.64 -3.14 -1.70
C ALA A 174 23.63 -2.16 -1.04
N SER A 175 23.82 -2.24 0.28
CA SER A 175 24.73 -1.38 1.02
C SER A 175 26.18 -1.55 0.57
N GLU A 176 26.61 -2.80 0.34
CA GLU A 176 27.94 -3.09 -0.20
C GLU A 176 28.09 -2.53 -1.61
N ARG A 177 27.12 -2.78 -2.50
CA ARG A 177 27.16 -2.34 -3.90
C ARG A 177 27.19 -0.81 -4.03
N MET A 178 26.47 -0.10 -3.17
CA MET A 178 26.33 1.35 -3.20
C MET A 178 27.37 2.10 -2.36
N GLY A 179 28.21 1.37 -1.62
CA GLY A 179 29.22 1.96 -0.73
C GLY A 179 28.64 2.56 0.56
N TRP A 180 27.45 2.13 0.98
CA TRP A 180 26.73 2.61 2.17
C TRP A 180 27.16 1.89 3.45
N LYS A 181 28.43 1.50 3.56
CA LYS A 181 28.94 0.82 4.75
C LYS A 181 28.74 1.70 5.99
N GLY A 182 28.01 1.18 6.98
CA GLY A 182 27.71 1.87 8.23
C GLY A 182 26.42 2.71 8.22
N ILE A 183 25.69 2.77 7.10
CA ILE A 183 24.32 3.28 7.08
C ILE A 183 23.40 2.22 7.68
N ASP A 184 22.61 2.61 8.67
CA ASP A 184 21.61 1.74 9.29
C ASP A 184 20.33 1.69 8.45
N MET A 185 20.35 0.86 7.40
CA MET A 185 19.24 0.73 6.47
C MET A 185 17.95 0.22 7.13
N GLU A 186 18.06 -0.54 8.22
CA GLU A 186 16.91 -1.13 8.90
C GLU A 186 16.07 -0.08 9.63
N THR A 187 16.71 0.92 10.25
CA THR A 187 16.00 2.00 10.96
C THR A 187 15.72 3.22 10.10
N LEU A 188 16.29 3.27 8.88
CA LEU A 188 16.09 4.38 7.95
C LEU A 188 15.06 4.07 6.86
N PHE A 189 14.84 2.79 6.55
CA PHE A 189 13.90 2.36 5.52
C PHE A 189 13.06 1.17 5.95
N VAL A 190 11.77 1.25 5.66
CA VAL A 190 10.81 0.18 5.94
C VAL A 190 10.52 -0.64 4.69
N PRO A 191 10.22 -1.95 4.83
CA PRO A 191 9.73 -2.75 3.71
C PRO A 191 8.33 -2.29 3.27
N GLY A 192 8.17 -1.94 2.00
CA GLY A 192 6.87 -1.57 1.44
C GLY A 192 6.22 -2.71 0.64
N LEU A 193 7.01 -3.45 -0.14
CA LEU A 193 6.55 -4.53 -1.00
C LEU A 193 7.63 -5.61 -1.15
N SER A 194 7.22 -6.86 -1.20
CA SER A 194 8.08 -7.97 -1.60
C SER A 194 7.36 -8.91 -2.57
N ALA A 195 8.13 -9.55 -3.44
CA ALA A 195 7.61 -10.54 -4.37
C ALA A 195 8.70 -11.53 -4.79
N CYS A 196 8.29 -12.72 -5.22
CA CYS A 196 9.18 -13.67 -5.87
C CYS A 196 8.73 -13.91 -7.32
N TYR A 197 9.68 -13.93 -8.25
CA TYR A 197 9.41 -14.23 -9.66
C TYR A 197 10.66 -14.85 -10.32
N VAL A 198 10.55 -15.24 -11.60
CA VAL A 198 11.68 -15.79 -12.35
C VAL A 198 12.29 -14.72 -13.26
N LEU A 199 13.58 -14.42 -13.05
CA LEU A 199 14.39 -13.53 -13.87
C LEU A 199 15.40 -14.36 -14.67
N ASP A 200 15.29 -14.38 -15.99
CA ASP A 200 16.20 -15.13 -16.89
C ASP A 200 16.42 -16.58 -16.47
N GLY A 201 15.35 -17.26 -16.04
CA GLY A 201 15.37 -18.64 -15.58
C GLY A 201 15.79 -18.83 -14.11
N THR A 202 16.13 -17.76 -13.40
CA THR A 202 16.52 -17.78 -11.98
C THR A 202 15.41 -17.23 -11.10
N PRO A 203 14.94 -17.98 -10.09
CA PRO A 203 14.04 -17.43 -9.07
C PRO A 203 14.74 -16.32 -8.29
N VAL A 204 14.07 -15.18 -8.13
CA VAL A 204 14.59 -14.01 -7.44
C VAL A 204 13.60 -13.49 -6.42
N TRP A 205 14.14 -12.90 -5.35
CA TRP A 205 13.40 -12.05 -4.43
C TRP A 205 13.51 -10.61 -4.91
N PHE A 206 12.37 -9.94 -5.05
CA PHE A 206 12.25 -8.50 -5.14
C PHE A 206 11.88 -7.94 -3.77
N ILE A 207 12.65 -6.98 -3.30
CA ILE A 207 12.45 -6.28 -2.02
C ILE A 207 12.43 -4.79 -2.32
N TYR A 208 11.32 -4.15 -1.97
CA TYR A 208 11.13 -2.71 -2.08
C TYR A 208 11.14 -2.08 -0.69
N LEU A 209 12.03 -1.12 -0.52
CA LEU A 209 12.18 -0.33 0.69
C LEU A 209 11.78 1.12 0.40
N GLU A 210 11.21 1.78 1.38
CA GLU A 210 10.83 3.20 1.31
C GLU A 210 11.11 3.93 2.62
N ASP A 211 11.08 5.25 2.54
CA ASP A 211 11.23 6.12 3.70
C ASP A 211 10.01 6.03 4.65
N HIS A 212 10.25 6.37 5.92
CA HIS A 212 9.17 6.42 6.90
C HIS A 212 8.16 7.51 6.56
N SER A 213 6.88 7.25 6.82
CA SER A 213 5.78 8.15 6.48
C SER A 213 5.04 8.70 7.70
N TYR A 214 4.29 9.79 7.53
CA TYR A 214 3.45 10.36 8.59
C TYR A 214 2.30 9.44 9.05
N PHE A 215 2.02 8.35 8.32
CA PHE A 215 1.01 7.37 8.71
C PHE A 215 1.49 6.43 9.82
N GLU A 216 2.79 6.39 10.08
CA GLU A 216 3.37 5.62 11.17
C GLU A 216 3.30 6.44 12.47
N GLU A 217 2.81 5.83 13.55
CA GLU A 217 2.59 6.50 14.84
C GLU A 217 3.87 7.23 15.33
N GLU A 218 5.03 6.57 15.21
CA GLU A 218 6.34 7.12 15.58
C GLU A 218 6.70 8.42 14.83
N TYR A 219 6.22 8.57 13.59
CA TYR A 219 6.58 9.66 12.68
C TYR A 219 5.40 10.60 12.35
N SER A 220 4.27 10.45 13.03
CA SER A 220 3.02 11.19 12.82
C SER A 220 3.07 12.70 13.14
N THR A 221 4.19 13.20 13.68
CA THR A 221 4.37 14.62 14.00
C THR A 221 5.48 15.26 13.19
N ASP A 222 5.33 16.54 12.84
CA ASP A 222 6.35 17.31 12.11
C ASP A 222 7.71 17.28 12.81
N ARG A 223 7.72 17.28 14.15
CA ARG A 223 8.96 17.21 14.92
C ARG A 223 9.66 15.86 14.75
N ALA A 224 8.91 14.76 14.81
CA ALA A 224 9.45 13.42 14.63
C ALA A 224 9.95 13.22 13.20
N MET A 225 9.14 13.58 12.20
CA MET A 225 9.50 13.47 10.79
C MET A 225 10.72 14.33 10.44
N LYS A 226 10.80 15.56 10.95
CA LYS A 226 11.98 16.42 10.74
C LYS A 226 13.26 15.79 11.32
N LYS A 227 13.18 15.20 12.52
CA LYS A 227 14.31 14.51 13.14
C LYS A 227 14.74 13.29 12.32
N TYR A 228 13.78 12.54 11.78
CA TYR A 228 14.05 11.43 10.87
C TYR A 228 14.77 11.91 9.60
N GLN A 229 14.26 12.94 8.94
CA GLN A 229 14.87 13.51 7.74
C GLN A 229 16.28 14.06 7.99
N GLU A 230 16.55 14.63 9.17
CA GLU A 230 17.90 15.05 9.58
C GLU A 230 18.84 13.84 9.71
N ARG A 231 18.42 12.77 10.39
CA ARG A 231 19.21 11.51 10.48
C ARG A 231 19.51 10.92 9.11
N LEU A 232 18.51 10.88 8.23
CA LEU A 232 18.64 10.34 6.88
C LEU A 232 19.67 11.17 6.07
N LYS A 233 19.59 12.50 6.13
CA LYS A 233 20.56 13.39 5.47
C LYS A 233 21.98 13.21 6.02
N GLU A 234 22.14 13.12 7.33
CA GLU A 234 23.45 12.94 7.97
C GLU A 234 24.10 11.62 7.56
N ALA A 235 23.34 10.52 7.54
CA ALA A 235 23.84 9.20 7.17
C ALA A 235 24.37 9.18 5.73
N PHE A 236 23.60 9.70 4.77
CA PHE A 236 24.00 9.71 3.37
C PHE A 236 25.06 10.79 3.05
N ALA A 237 25.06 11.91 3.77
CA ALA A 237 26.15 12.90 3.68
C ALA A 237 27.50 12.32 4.10
N GLY A 238 27.51 11.41 5.09
CA GLY A 238 28.72 10.70 5.55
C GLY A 238 29.41 9.87 4.45
N VAL A 239 28.65 9.46 3.43
CA VAL A 239 29.16 8.74 2.24
C VAL A 239 29.14 9.58 0.97
N GLY A 240 28.88 10.89 1.08
CA GLY A 240 28.90 11.83 -0.03
C GLY A 240 27.74 11.67 -1.02
N GLN A 241 26.60 11.13 -0.59
CA GLN A 241 25.44 10.87 -1.45
C GLN A 241 24.18 11.59 -0.93
N ILE A 242 23.17 11.70 -1.80
CA ILE A 242 21.83 12.16 -1.44
C ILE A 242 21.01 10.92 -1.04
N PRO A 243 20.19 10.98 0.01
CA PRO A 243 19.35 9.83 0.37
C PRO A 243 18.30 9.56 -0.72
N PRO A 244 18.13 8.29 -1.15
CA PRO A 244 17.00 7.90 -1.97
C PRO A 244 15.71 7.92 -1.13
N CYS A 245 14.57 8.11 -1.78
CA CYS A 245 13.26 7.94 -1.15
C CYS A 245 12.82 6.47 -1.15
N LYS A 246 13.13 5.76 -2.24
CA LYS A 246 12.70 4.37 -2.45
C LYS A 246 13.82 3.57 -3.06
N ILE A 247 13.87 2.28 -2.74
CA ILE A 247 14.93 1.37 -3.15
C ILE A 247 14.31 0.03 -3.57
N GLY A 248 14.48 -0.36 -4.83
CA GLY A 248 14.10 -1.68 -5.32
C GLY A 248 15.30 -2.57 -5.51
N ILE A 249 15.36 -3.67 -4.78
CA ILE A 249 16.49 -4.60 -4.73
C ILE A 249 16.02 -5.96 -5.27
N VAL A 250 16.84 -6.59 -6.11
CA VAL A 250 16.58 -7.96 -6.60
C VAL A 250 17.79 -8.83 -6.33
N ILE A 251 17.54 -9.90 -5.57
CA ILE A 251 18.55 -10.89 -5.20
C ILE A 251 18.13 -12.27 -5.68
N ASP A 252 19.11 -13.13 -5.93
CA ASP A 252 18.89 -14.56 -6.13
C ASP A 252 18.13 -15.14 -4.93
N ALA A 253 17.06 -15.90 -5.21
CA ALA A 253 16.22 -16.42 -4.14
C ALA A 253 16.91 -17.47 -3.27
N PHE A 254 18.01 -18.09 -3.74
CA PHE A 254 18.74 -19.15 -3.04
C PHE A 254 20.08 -18.67 -2.49
N THR A 255 20.84 -17.92 -3.29
CA THR A 255 22.19 -17.49 -2.90
C THR A 255 22.21 -16.11 -2.23
N GLY A 256 21.15 -15.32 -2.42
CA GLY A 256 21.09 -13.93 -1.96
C GLY A 256 21.99 -12.97 -2.74
N GLU A 257 22.65 -13.45 -3.80
CA GLU A 257 23.47 -12.59 -4.66
C GLU A 257 22.62 -11.56 -5.39
N LEU A 258 23.06 -10.31 -5.39
CA LEU A 258 22.43 -9.23 -6.12
C LEU A 258 22.43 -9.52 -7.63
N LYS A 259 21.25 -9.53 -8.28
CA LYS A 259 21.13 -9.80 -9.72
C LYS A 259 21.28 -8.57 -10.59
N GLU A 260 21.00 -7.40 -10.05
CA GLU A 260 21.05 -6.13 -10.76
C GLU A 260 21.36 -4.99 -9.79
N LYS A 261 21.85 -3.86 -10.30
CA LYS A 261 22.09 -2.69 -9.45
C LYS A 261 20.76 -2.26 -8.80
N PRO A 262 20.74 -1.84 -7.52
CA PRO A 262 19.51 -1.39 -6.88
C PRO A 262 18.89 -0.22 -7.65
N MET A 263 17.58 -0.26 -7.83
CA MET A 263 16.79 0.86 -8.35
C MET A 263 16.61 1.89 -7.25
N LEU A 264 16.81 3.17 -7.55
CA LEU A 264 16.71 4.25 -6.57
C LEU A 264 15.79 5.34 -7.10
N ASP A 265 14.84 5.78 -6.27
CA ASP A 265 14.06 6.99 -6.52
C ASP A 265 14.65 8.18 -5.77
N TYR A 266 14.64 9.35 -6.40
CA TYR A 266 15.12 10.60 -5.82
C TYR A 266 14.19 11.75 -6.14
N ILE A 267 13.90 12.60 -5.16
CA ILE A 267 13.15 13.84 -5.38
C ILE A 267 13.83 14.70 -6.47
N PRO A 268 13.09 15.25 -7.45
CA PRO A 268 11.63 15.25 -7.62
C PRO A 268 11.09 14.17 -8.57
N VAL A 269 11.92 13.21 -8.99
CA VAL A 269 11.44 12.07 -9.76
C VAL A 269 10.63 11.20 -8.80
N GLU A 270 9.44 10.79 -9.23
CA GLU A 270 8.60 9.86 -8.49
C GLU A 270 8.22 8.73 -9.44
N PHE A 271 8.84 7.58 -9.25
CA PHE A 271 8.37 6.36 -9.88
C PHE A 271 7.12 5.87 -9.15
N HIS A 272 6.15 5.35 -9.91
CA HIS A 272 5.08 4.60 -9.28
C HIS A 272 5.69 3.38 -8.62
N TYR A 273 5.28 3.02 -7.39
CA TYR A 273 5.91 1.91 -6.65
C TYR A 273 5.86 0.58 -7.42
N LEU A 274 4.82 0.35 -8.23
CA LEU A 274 4.73 -0.82 -9.11
C LEU A 274 5.79 -0.84 -10.23
N ASP A 275 6.30 0.33 -10.65
CA ASP A 275 7.32 0.41 -11.71
C ASP A 275 8.62 -0.28 -11.29
N PHE A 276 8.90 -0.31 -9.97
CA PHE A 276 10.01 -1.08 -9.42
C PHE A 276 9.83 -2.59 -9.56
N LEU A 277 8.60 -3.08 -9.35
CA LEU A 277 8.29 -4.51 -9.42
C LEU A 277 8.25 -4.99 -10.87
N ILE A 278 7.54 -4.26 -11.74
CA ILE A 278 7.37 -4.65 -13.14
C ILE A 278 8.60 -4.32 -14.01
N ARG A 279 9.54 -3.52 -13.48
CA ARG A 279 10.82 -3.17 -14.13
C ARG A 279 10.57 -2.60 -15.53
N THR A 280 9.82 -1.49 -15.63
CA THR A 280 9.60 -0.85 -16.95
C THR A 280 10.92 -0.43 -17.59
N ASP A 281 10.96 -0.26 -18.91
CA ASP A 281 12.18 0.15 -19.63
C ASP A 281 12.79 1.43 -19.04
N GLU A 282 11.96 2.40 -18.61
CA GLU A 282 12.42 3.62 -17.94
C GLU A 282 13.06 3.32 -16.59
N ALA A 283 12.45 2.42 -15.84
CA ALA A 283 12.91 2.00 -14.52
C ALA A 283 14.20 1.16 -14.65
N VAL A 284 14.35 0.35 -15.70
CA VAL A 284 15.59 -0.38 -16.02
C VAL A 284 16.67 0.56 -16.53
N ALA A 285 16.31 1.57 -17.33
CA ALA A 285 17.26 2.57 -17.80
C ALA A 285 17.84 3.40 -16.64
N SER A 286 17.04 3.70 -15.60
CA SER A 286 17.55 4.38 -14.40
C SER A 286 18.52 3.52 -13.60
N ILE A 287 18.37 2.19 -13.62
CA ILE A 287 19.36 1.25 -13.07
C ILE A 287 20.66 1.28 -13.88
N ALA A 288 20.54 1.29 -15.20
CA ALA A 288 21.67 1.20 -16.12
C ALA A 288 22.55 2.47 -16.18
N GLY A 289 22.06 3.60 -15.65
CA GLY A 289 22.78 4.87 -15.62
C GLY A 289 23.98 4.87 -14.66
N GLU A 290 25.17 5.16 -15.21
CA GLU A 290 26.38 5.67 -14.55
C GLU A 290 26.30 7.18 -14.33
#